data_AF-A0A6P0WPH2-F1
#
_entry.id   AF-A0A6P0WPH2-F1
#
_cell.length_a   1.000
_cell.length_b   1.000
_cell.length_c   1.000
_cell.angle_alpha   90.00
_cell.angle_beta   90.00
_cell.angle_gamma   90.00
#
_symmetry.space_group_name_H-M   'P 1'
#
loop_
_entity.id
_entity.type
_entity.pdbx_description
1 polymer ?
#
loop_
_entity_poly.entity_id
_entity_poly.type
_entity_poly.pdbx_seq_one_letter_code
_entity_poly.pdbx_strand_id
1 'polypeptide(L)'
;MRDQSHQAQARDRTDLQLRGVASGSTDSLEVVNSEEGGVLVKCVREKGKLRVRVISEGYNQDFNVQFPRRLREEGATYLVEEVKLSADGSFYRAAGDIKLFLLPGQQRKRTAQSTSASSTTRQAAKAVGSAADLETTTTVGDGVLVQCVKDGKKLRARVVSDGYNPNYNIRFPRNIREEGMLFVVDEVKEAKQGGSYIAYGKIRRLV
;
A
#
# COMPACT_ATOMS: atom_id res chain seq x y z
N MET A 1 -30.01 44.46 -0.76
CA MET A 1 -30.13 42.98 -0.61
C MET A 1 -28.83 42.39 -1.14
N ARG A 2 -27.82 42.22 -0.29
CA ARG A 2 -26.45 41.82 -0.67
C ARG A 2 -25.89 40.82 0.33
N ASP A 3 -25.37 39.73 -0.23
CA ASP A 3 -24.28 38.87 0.21
C ASP A 3 -24.27 38.32 1.65
N GLN A 4 -24.57 37.02 1.77
CA GLN A 4 -24.12 36.20 2.91
C GLN A 4 -22.68 35.77 2.67
N SER A 5 -21.77 36.59 3.17
CA SER A 5 -20.34 36.34 3.24
C SER A 5 -20.02 35.13 4.14
N HIS A 6 -19.19 34.26 3.59
CA HIS A 6 -18.48 33.15 4.22
C HIS A 6 -18.18 33.36 5.72
N GLN A 7 -18.89 32.64 6.59
CA GLN A 7 -18.39 32.36 7.93
C GLN A 7 -17.32 31.27 7.83
N ALA A 8 -16.09 31.70 7.55
CA ALA A 8 -14.91 30.90 7.85
C ALA A 8 -14.70 30.95 9.38
N GLN A 9 -15.38 30.05 10.11
CA GLN A 9 -15.03 29.78 11.50
C GLN A 9 -13.55 29.42 11.56
N ALA A 10 -12.81 30.17 12.38
CA ALA A 10 -11.38 30.05 12.59
C ALA A 10 -11.02 28.58 12.90
N ARG A 11 -10.41 27.91 11.93
CA ARG A 11 -9.87 26.56 12.14
C ARG A 11 -8.56 26.71 12.89
N ASP A 12 -8.59 26.41 14.18
CA ASP A 12 -7.42 26.46 15.05
C ASP A 12 -6.28 25.61 14.51
N ARG A 13 -5.07 26.19 14.54
CA ARG A 13 -3.83 25.60 14.03
C ARG A 13 -3.43 24.31 14.77
N THR A 14 -3.96 24.10 15.98
CA THR A 14 -3.85 22.86 16.77
C THR A 14 -4.63 21.70 16.15
N ASP A 15 -5.73 21.95 15.44
CA ASP A 15 -6.50 20.90 14.73
C ASP A 15 -5.69 20.29 13.56
N LEU A 16 -4.71 21.05 13.05
CA LEU A 16 -3.78 20.59 12.02
C LEU A 16 -2.69 19.66 12.59
N GLN A 17 -2.33 19.80 13.87
CA GLN A 17 -1.32 18.97 14.53
C GLN A 17 -1.84 17.58 14.94
N LEU A 18 -3.14 17.45 15.25
CA LEU A 18 -3.77 16.14 15.49
C LEU A 18 -4.09 15.35 14.21
N ARG A 19 -3.92 15.93 13.02
CA ARG A 19 -3.88 15.17 11.77
C ARG A 19 -2.55 14.44 11.69
N GLY A 20 -2.43 13.35 12.45
CA GLY A 20 -1.24 12.51 12.60
C GLY A 20 -0.39 12.49 11.34
N VAL A 21 0.82 13.02 11.47
CA VAL A 21 1.89 13.03 10.46
C VAL A 21 2.51 11.64 10.30
N ALA A 22 1.68 10.59 10.29
CA ALA A 22 2.13 9.25 9.99
C ALA A 22 2.58 9.19 8.52
N SER A 23 3.88 9.37 8.30
CA SER A 23 4.55 9.08 7.05
C SER A 23 4.60 7.56 6.89
N GLY A 24 3.66 6.99 6.13
CA GLY A 24 3.65 5.56 5.85
C GLY A 24 2.33 5.06 5.29
N SER A 25 2.36 3.86 4.71
CA SER A 25 1.18 3.03 4.51
C SER A 25 1.00 2.10 5.71
N THR A 26 -0.16 1.44 5.81
CA THR A 26 -0.40 0.38 6.80
C THR A 26 0.72 -0.65 6.83
N ASP A 27 1.40 -0.87 5.69
CA ASP A 27 2.50 -1.82 5.59
C ASP A 27 3.70 -1.51 6.48
N SER A 28 3.93 -0.24 6.80
CA SER A 28 5.07 0.22 7.59
C SER A 28 4.82 0.20 9.10
N LEU A 29 3.62 -0.14 9.54
CA LEU A 29 3.28 -0.18 10.97
C LEU A 29 3.85 -1.43 11.65
N GLU A 30 4.27 -1.27 12.90
CA GLU A 30 4.56 -2.37 13.82
C GLU A 30 3.32 -3.28 13.94
N VAL A 31 3.53 -4.60 13.85
CA VAL A 31 2.47 -5.59 14.01
C VAL A 31 2.45 -6.09 15.44
N VAL A 32 1.28 -6.05 16.05
CA VAL A 32 1.03 -6.56 17.41
C VAL A 32 -0.06 -7.62 17.40
N ASN A 33 0.05 -8.56 18.34
CA ASN A 33 -0.93 -9.63 18.55
C ASN A 33 -1.57 -9.58 19.94
N SER A 34 -1.21 -8.58 20.74
CA SER A 34 -1.81 -8.28 22.04
C SER A 34 -2.56 -6.96 21.94
N GLU A 35 -3.70 -6.88 22.62
CA GLU A 35 -4.52 -5.67 22.75
C GLU A 35 -4.13 -4.81 23.97
N GLU A 36 -3.09 -5.23 24.69
CA GLU A 36 -2.64 -4.60 25.92
C GLU A 36 -2.14 -3.17 25.69
N GLY A 37 -2.60 -2.25 26.55
CA GLY A 37 -2.12 -0.87 26.58
C GLY A 37 -2.67 0.04 25.47
N GLY A 38 -3.78 -0.32 24.81
CA GLY A 38 -4.38 0.55 23.80
C GLY A 38 -5.85 0.28 23.51
N VAL A 39 -6.38 1.02 22.55
CA VAL A 39 -7.76 0.98 22.07
C VAL A 39 -7.79 0.42 20.66
N LEU A 40 -8.54 -0.65 20.47
CA LEU A 40 -8.72 -1.28 19.17
C LEU A 40 -9.70 -0.47 18.31
N VAL A 41 -9.28 -0.18 17.09
CA VAL A 41 -10.11 0.45 16.07
C VAL A 41 -10.09 -0.36 14.79
N LYS A 42 -11.22 -0.40 14.08
CA LYS A 42 -11.36 -1.14 12.82
C LYS A 42 -11.69 -0.20 11.69
N CYS A 43 -11.03 -0.39 10.55
CA CYS A 43 -11.39 0.30 9.33
C CYS A 43 -12.46 -0.49 8.55
N VAL A 44 -13.59 0.16 8.30
CA VAL A 44 -14.78 -0.42 7.67
C VAL A 44 -15.20 0.40 6.46
N ARG A 45 -15.71 -0.26 5.42
CA ARG A 45 -16.31 0.42 4.28
C ARG A 45 -17.80 0.64 4.54
N GLU A 46 -18.19 1.91 4.65
CA GLU A 46 -19.58 2.32 4.83
C GLU A 46 -19.98 3.28 3.71
N LYS A 47 -21.06 2.95 2.98
CA LYS A 47 -21.60 3.81 1.90
C LYS A 47 -20.50 4.25 0.90
N GLY A 48 -19.63 3.32 0.53
CA GLY A 48 -18.52 3.54 -0.40
C GLY A 48 -17.29 4.29 0.18
N LYS A 49 -17.28 4.66 1.47
CA LYS A 49 -16.17 5.39 2.11
C LYS A 49 -15.54 4.55 3.22
N LEU A 50 -14.21 4.63 3.35
CA LEU A 50 -13.49 4.04 4.48
C LEU A 50 -13.66 4.91 5.73
N ARG A 51 -14.30 4.32 6.74
CA ARG A 51 -14.48 4.86 8.09
C ARG A 51 -13.65 4.05 9.07
N VAL A 52 -13.34 4.64 10.22
CA VAL A 52 -12.66 3.95 11.31
C VAL A 52 -13.58 4.06 12.52
N ARG A 53 -13.80 2.94 13.20
CA ARG A 53 -14.70 2.80 14.37
C ARG A 53 -13.92 2.18 15.52
N VAL A 54 -14.24 2.57 16.75
CA VAL A 54 -13.70 1.88 17.92
C VAL A 54 -14.42 0.54 18.06
N ILE A 55 -13.68 -0.52 18.38
CA ILE A 55 -14.24 -1.85 18.65
C ILE A 55 -14.00 -2.32 20.09
N SER A 56 -13.10 -1.67 20.83
CA SER A 56 -12.95 -1.89 22.27
C SER A 56 -14.23 -1.52 23.02
N GLU A 57 -14.49 -2.24 24.11
CA GLU A 57 -15.60 -1.96 25.02
C GLU A 57 -15.42 -0.61 25.74
N GLY A 58 -16.51 -0.04 26.24
CA GLY A 58 -16.50 1.24 26.96
C GLY A 58 -16.49 2.50 26.06
N TYR A 59 -16.45 2.33 24.73
CA TYR A 59 -16.53 3.44 23.76
C TYR A 59 -17.82 3.38 22.93
N ASN A 60 -18.23 4.53 22.41
CA ASN A 60 -19.35 4.60 21.48
C ASN A 60 -18.94 4.10 20.08
N GLN A 61 -19.37 2.90 19.71
CA GLN A 61 -19.01 2.27 18.44
C GLN A 61 -19.63 2.97 17.21
N ASP A 62 -20.66 3.79 17.39
CA ASP A 62 -21.29 4.58 16.33
C ASP A 62 -20.52 5.85 15.97
N PHE A 63 -19.48 6.21 16.75
CA PHE A 63 -18.66 7.38 16.48
C PHE A 63 -17.58 7.09 15.45
N ASN A 64 -17.30 8.07 14.59
CA ASN A 64 -16.19 7.95 13.66
C ASN A 64 -14.89 8.26 14.43
N VAL A 65 -13.79 7.62 14.05
CA VAL A 65 -12.46 7.98 14.53
C VAL A 65 -11.75 8.79 13.44
N GLN A 66 -11.28 9.98 13.79
CA GLN A 66 -10.35 10.74 12.97
C GLN A 66 -9.02 9.99 12.97
N PHE A 67 -8.75 9.34 11.84
CA PHE A 67 -7.62 8.45 11.65
C PHE A 67 -6.83 8.82 10.39
N PRO A 68 -5.49 8.70 10.36
CA PRO A 68 -4.68 9.03 9.19
C PRO A 68 -5.16 8.31 7.93
N ARG A 69 -5.46 9.08 6.86
CA ARG A 69 -6.07 8.52 5.64
C ARG A 69 -5.20 7.48 4.94
N ARG A 70 -3.87 7.66 4.97
CA ARG A 70 -2.89 6.76 4.33
C ARG A 70 -2.79 5.39 4.99
N LEU A 71 -3.20 5.31 6.26
CA LEU A 71 -3.19 4.07 7.03
C LEU A 71 -4.54 3.35 6.96
N ARG A 72 -5.54 3.82 6.19
CA ARG A 72 -6.86 3.18 6.15
C ARG A 72 -6.87 2.05 5.13
N GLU A 73 -6.85 0.83 5.63
CA GLU A 73 -7.01 -0.39 4.83
C GLU A 73 -8.34 -1.09 5.20
N GLU A 74 -9.12 -1.47 4.19
CA GLU A 74 -10.44 -2.07 4.43
C GLU A 74 -10.34 -3.38 5.21
N GLY A 75 -11.07 -3.46 6.33
CA GLY A 75 -11.10 -4.64 7.19
C GLY A 75 -9.94 -4.76 8.17
N ALA A 76 -8.92 -3.90 8.06
CA ALA A 76 -7.80 -3.89 8.99
C ALA A 76 -8.20 -3.37 10.38
N THR A 77 -7.54 -3.92 11.40
CA THR A 77 -7.69 -3.55 12.81
C THR A 77 -6.38 -2.94 13.29
N TYR A 78 -6.45 -1.85 14.05
CA TYR A 78 -5.31 -1.13 14.59
C TYR A 78 -5.42 -1.03 16.10
N LEU A 79 -4.29 -1.12 16.78
CA LEU A 79 -4.15 -0.75 18.18
C LEU A 79 -3.66 0.69 18.23
N VAL A 80 -4.45 1.58 18.81
CA VAL A 80 -4.10 2.99 19.02
C VAL A 80 -3.83 3.19 20.50
N GLU A 81 -2.79 3.93 20.87
CA GLU A 81 -2.49 4.22 22.26
C GLU A 81 -3.69 4.85 23.01
N GLU A 82 -4.32 5.87 22.42
CA GLU A 82 -5.49 6.53 23.02
C GLU A 82 -6.49 7.03 21.96
N VAL A 83 -7.78 7.05 22.30
CA VAL A 83 -8.78 7.81 21.55
C VAL A 83 -9.41 8.91 22.40
N LYS A 84 -9.41 10.14 21.89
CA LYS A 84 -9.95 11.32 22.57
C LYS A 84 -11.30 11.70 21.97
N LEU A 85 -12.31 11.92 22.81
CA LEU A 85 -13.58 12.45 22.36
C LEU A 85 -13.39 13.89 21.84
N SER A 86 -14.02 14.22 20.72
CA SER A 86 -13.99 15.58 20.18
C SER A 86 -14.67 16.56 21.13
N ALA A 87 -14.31 17.84 21.05
CA ALA A 87 -14.87 18.86 21.94
C ALA A 87 -16.40 19.00 21.82
N ASP A 88 -16.95 18.73 20.65
CA ASP A 88 -18.38 18.71 20.35
C ASP A 88 -19.04 17.34 20.62
N GLY A 89 -18.28 16.34 21.07
CA GLY A 89 -18.80 15.04 21.47
C GLY A 89 -19.32 14.15 20.34
N SER A 90 -18.96 14.43 19.08
CA SER A 90 -19.56 13.77 17.90
C SER A 90 -18.65 12.73 17.22
N PHE A 91 -17.35 12.74 17.50
CA PHE A 91 -16.38 11.78 16.97
C PHE A 91 -15.18 11.61 17.90
N TYR A 92 -14.37 10.59 17.66
CA TYR A 92 -13.11 10.35 18.36
C TYR A 92 -11.91 10.79 17.53
N ARG A 93 -10.78 11.07 18.16
CA ARG A 93 -9.48 11.32 17.52
C ARG A 93 -8.47 10.32 18.03
N ALA A 94 -7.80 9.63 17.12
CA ALA A 94 -6.67 8.79 17.47
C ALA A 94 -5.49 9.67 17.94
N ALA A 95 -4.89 9.31 19.07
CA ALA A 95 -3.73 9.98 19.65
C ALA A 95 -2.67 8.94 20.04
N GLY A 96 -1.40 9.37 20.02
CA GLY A 96 -0.27 8.51 20.33
C GLY A 96 0.11 7.54 19.20
N ASP A 97 0.77 6.45 19.57
CA ASP A 97 1.25 5.44 18.64
C ASP A 97 0.11 4.63 18.01
N ILE A 98 0.30 4.25 16.75
CA ILE A 98 -0.65 3.43 15.98
C ILE A 98 0.09 2.18 15.49
N LYS A 99 -0.42 1.01 15.87
CA LYS A 99 0.13 -0.29 15.49
C LYS A 99 -0.92 -1.10 14.72
N LEU A 100 -0.50 -1.97 13.82
CA LEU A 100 -1.41 -2.91 13.16
C LEU A 100 -1.68 -4.09 14.11
N PHE A 101 -2.95 -4.38 14.37
CA PHE A 101 -3.35 -5.51 15.19
C PHE A 101 -3.78 -6.69 14.34
N LEU A 102 -3.18 -7.86 14.58
CA LEU A 102 -3.57 -9.13 13.96
C LEU A 102 -3.88 -10.17 15.04
N LEU A 103 -4.99 -10.88 14.89
CA LEU A 103 -5.27 -12.03 15.74
C LEU A 103 -4.17 -13.10 15.57
N PRO A 104 -3.81 -13.85 16.62
CA PRO A 104 -2.89 -14.97 16.50
C PRO A 104 -3.35 -15.94 15.40
N GLY A 105 -2.45 -16.26 14.45
CA GLY A 105 -2.76 -17.09 13.29
C GLY A 105 -3.39 -16.35 12.10
N GLN A 106 -3.74 -15.07 12.25
CA GLN A 106 -4.19 -14.23 11.15
C GLN A 106 -2.98 -13.63 10.44
N GLN A 107 -2.77 -14.04 9.19
CA GLN A 107 -1.77 -13.44 8.31
C GLN A 107 -2.35 -12.13 7.73
N ARG A 108 -1.51 -11.10 7.55
CA ARG A 108 -1.91 -9.91 6.78
C ARG A 108 -2.41 -10.40 5.43
N LYS A 109 -3.69 -10.16 5.12
CA LYS A 109 -4.19 -10.26 3.74
C LYS A 109 -3.49 -9.15 2.98
N ARG A 110 -2.32 -9.44 2.43
CA ARG A 110 -1.64 -8.53 1.52
C ARG A 110 -2.60 -8.31 0.35
N THR A 111 -3.36 -7.22 0.38
CA THR A 111 -3.82 -6.63 -0.88
C THR A 111 -2.58 -6.51 -1.74
N ALA A 112 -2.64 -6.96 -2.99
CA ALA A 112 -1.51 -7.07 -3.94
C ALA A 112 -0.83 -5.72 -4.29
N GLN A 113 -0.99 -4.72 -3.43
CA GLN A 113 -0.50 -3.38 -3.56
C GLN A 113 0.53 -3.16 -2.44
N SER A 114 1.80 -3.13 -2.86
CA SER A 114 2.97 -2.67 -2.12
C SER A 114 3.52 -3.53 -0.97
N THR A 115 4.04 -4.72 -1.28
CA THR A 115 5.20 -5.24 -0.52
C THR A 115 6.50 -4.74 -1.14
N SER A 116 6.87 -3.52 -0.76
CA SER A 116 8.24 -3.02 -0.86
C SER A 116 9.12 -3.84 0.10
N ALA A 117 9.59 -5.00 -0.33
CA ALA A 117 10.48 -5.84 0.45
C ALA A 117 11.89 -5.22 0.53
N SER A 118 12.24 -4.73 1.72
CA SER A 118 13.56 -4.30 2.19
C SER A 118 14.20 -3.15 1.42
N SER A 119 14.50 -2.07 2.14
CA SER A 119 15.27 -0.91 1.71
C SER A 119 16.76 -1.23 1.46
N THR A 120 17.05 -2.29 0.74
CA THR A 120 18.31 -2.41 0.01
C THR A 120 18.03 -1.90 -1.39
N THR A 121 18.67 -0.80 -1.80
CA THR A 121 18.59 -0.29 -3.17
C THR A 121 19.06 -1.38 -4.13
N ARG A 122 18.12 -2.17 -4.67
CA ARG A 122 18.43 -3.16 -5.70
C ARG A 122 18.89 -2.40 -6.95
N GLN A 123 19.86 -2.96 -7.66
CA GLN A 123 20.29 -2.39 -8.93
C GLN A 123 19.24 -2.68 -10.01
N ALA A 124 19.20 -1.81 -11.02
CA ALA A 124 18.34 -2.03 -12.18
C ALA A 124 18.68 -3.39 -12.81
N ALA A 125 17.65 -4.17 -13.12
CA ALA A 125 17.81 -5.53 -13.59
C ALA A 125 18.65 -5.57 -14.87
N LYS A 126 19.68 -6.41 -14.85
CA LYS A 126 20.56 -6.69 -15.99
C LYS A 126 20.58 -8.19 -16.20
N ALA A 127 20.61 -8.60 -17.45
CA ALA A 127 20.80 -10.00 -17.83
C ALA A 127 21.91 -10.07 -18.87
N VAL A 128 22.81 -11.03 -18.70
CA VAL A 128 23.86 -11.38 -19.68
C VAL A 128 23.43 -12.70 -20.31
N GLY A 129 23.62 -12.84 -21.62
CA GLY A 129 23.19 -14.05 -22.35
C GLY A 129 21.74 -14.00 -22.85
N SER A 130 21.14 -15.17 -23.00
CA SER A 130 19.78 -15.39 -23.52
C SER A 130 18.78 -15.69 -22.40
N ALA A 131 17.49 -15.82 -22.71
CA ALA A 131 16.48 -16.16 -21.70
C ALA A 131 16.67 -17.60 -21.16
N ALA A 132 17.31 -18.49 -21.92
CA ALA A 132 17.60 -19.86 -21.52
C ALA A 132 18.66 -19.95 -20.41
N ASP A 133 19.53 -18.93 -20.29
CA ASP A 133 20.60 -18.87 -19.30
C ASP A 133 20.13 -18.38 -17.92
N LEU A 134 18.85 -17.96 -17.83
CA LEU A 134 18.27 -17.45 -16.59
C LEU A 134 17.87 -18.59 -15.65
N GLU A 135 18.02 -18.33 -14.35
CA GLU A 135 17.42 -19.15 -13.30
C GLU A 135 15.91 -19.34 -13.57
N THR A 136 15.40 -20.55 -13.36
CA THR A 136 13.97 -20.86 -13.53
C THR A 136 13.25 -20.91 -12.18
N THR A 137 11.97 -20.58 -12.18
CA THR A 137 11.08 -20.71 -11.02
C THR A 137 9.72 -21.20 -11.48
N THR A 138 9.04 -21.99 -10.66
CA THR A 138 7.66 -22.46 -10.89
C THR A 138 6.63 -21.63 -10.13
N THR A 139 7.08 -20.72 -9.26
CA THR A 139 6.21 -19.86 -8.45
C THR A 139 6.64 -18.41 -8.53
N VAL A 140 5.68 -17.51 -8.37
CA VAL A 140 5.90 -16.05 -8.37
C VAL A 140 6.41 -15.57 -7.01
N GLY A 141 5.89 -16.15 -5.92
CA GLY A 141 6.25 -15.76 -4.56
C GLY A 141 6.00 -14.27 -4.31
N ASP A 142 6.99 -13.58 -3.73
CA ASP A 142 7.00 -12.13 -3.52
C ASP A 142 7.42 -11.31 -4.76
N GLY A 143 7.69 -11.97 -5.90
CA GLY A 143 8.13 -11.32 -7.13
C GLY A 143 6.99 -10.71 -7.94
N VAL A 144 7.36 -9.93 -8.96
CA VAL A 144 6.45 -9.29 -9.92
C VAL A 144 6.52 -10.00 -11.26
N LEU A 145 5.36 -10.32 -11.83
CA LEU A 145 5.24 -10.97 -13.13
C LEU A 145 5.41 -9.95 -14.27
N VAL A 146 6.31 -10.29 -15.19
CA VAL A 146 6.57 -9.52 -16.41
C VAL A 146 6.39 -10.44 -17.61
N GLN A 147 5.59 -10.00 -18.58
CA GLN A 147 5.41 -10.71 -19.85
C GLN A 147 6.03 -9.91 -20.99
N CYS A 148 6.71 -10.62 -21.89
CA CYS A 148 7.12 -10.06 -23.17
C CYS A 148 5.98 -10.17 -24.19
N VAL A 149 5.48 -9.03 -24.65
CA VAL A 149 4.37 -8.89 -25.58
C VAL A 149 4.81 -8.18 -26.85
N LYS A 150 4.26 -8.61 -27.98
CA LYS A 150 4.48 -7.97 -29.27
C LYS A 150 3.61 -6.71 -29.38
N ASP A 151 4.26 -5.58 -29.61
CA ASP A 151 3.64 -4.27 -29.76
C ASP A 151 3.98 -3.73 -31.16
N GLY A 152 3.13 -4.07 -32.12
CA GLY A 152 3.37 -3.89 -33.54
C GLY A 152 4.61 -4.66 -34.01
N LYS A 153 5.65 -3.92 -34.43
CA LYS A 153 6.93 -4.50 -34.89
C LYS A 153 7.97 -4.69 -33.78
N LYS A 154 7.68 -4.27 -32.54
CA LYS A 154 8.65 -4.27 -31.42
C LYS A 154 8.22 -5.23 -30.34
N LEU A 155 9.18 -5.96 -29.77
CA LEU A 155 8.95 -6.76 -28.57
C LEU A 155 9.15 -5.90 -27.32
N ARG A 156 8.09 -5.76 -26.53
CA ARG A 156 8.05 -4.97 -25.30
C ARG A 156 7.84 -5.89 -24.11
N ALA A 157 8.35 -5.50 -22.96
CA ALA A 157 8.03 -6.16 -21.71
C ALA A 157 7.02 -5.28 -20.95
N ARG A 158 6.02 -5.92 -20.33
CA ARG A 158 4.97 -5.26 -19.55
C ARG A 158 4.71 -6.04 -18.27
N VAL A 159 4.27 -5.35 -17.23
CA VAL A 159 3.92 -5.98 -15.96
C VAL A 159 2.51 -6.56 -16.09
N VAL A 160 2.35 -7.82 -15.68
CA VAL A 160 1.05 -8.54 -15.71
C VAL A 160 0.54 -8.89 -14.31
N SER A 161 1.28 -8.56 -13.26
CA SER A 161 0.79 -8.62 -11.88
C SER A 161 -0.31 -7.60 -11.62
N ASP A 162 -1.26 -7.96 -10.77
CA ASP A 162 -2.32 -7.08 -10.29
C ASP A 162 -1.76 -5.81 -9.63
N GLY A 163 -2.49 -4.70 -9.74
CA GLY A 163 -2.11 -3.42 -9.16
C GLY A 163 -1.11 -2.58 -9.97
N TYR A 164 -0.61 -3.10 -11.10
CA TYR A 164 0.22 -2.37 -12.05
C TYR A 164 -0.59 -1.94 -13.28
N ASN A 165 -0.14 -0.88 -13.98
CA ASN A 165 -0.73 -0.46 -15.24
C ASN A 165 -0.22 -1.34 -16.39
N PRO A 166 -1.07 -2.19 -17.01
CA PRO A 166 -0.64 -3.12 -18.05
C PRO A 166 -0.29 -2.44 -19.38
N ASN A 167 -0.52 -1.12 -19.53
CA ASN A 167 -0.14 -0.36 -20.72
C ASN A 167 1.25 0.27 -20.61
N TYR A 168 1.87 0.26 -19.42
CA TYR A 168 3.20 0.83 -19.24
C TYR A 168 4.29 -0.12 -19.73
N ASN A 169 5.24 0.45 -20.46
CA ASN A 169 6.45 -0.26 -20.85
C ASN A 169 7.42 -0.36 -19.65
N ILE A 170 8.09 -1.51 -19.50
CA ILE A 170 9.15 -1.68 -18.50
C ILE A 170 10.55 -1.62 -19.14
N ARG A 171 11.49 -0.97 -18.44
CA ARG A 171 12.92 -1.06 -18.72
C ARG A 171 13.40 -2.45 -18.31
N PHE A 172 13.40 -3.35 -19.29
CA PHE A 172 13.77 -4.75 -19.17
C PHE A 172 14.89 -5.09 -20.17
N PRO A 173 15.84 -5.99 -19.85
CA PRO A 173 16.93 -6.34 -20.78
C PRO A 173 16.39 -6.84 -22.12
N ARG A 174 17.01 -6.44 -23.23
CA ARG A 174 16.50 -6.71 -24.59
C ARG A 174 16.86 -8.11 -25.09
N ASN A 175 18.04 -8.59 -24.71
CA ASN A 175 18.63 -9.87 -25.08
C ASN A 175 17.85 -11.09 -24.60
N ILE A 176 17.01 -10.93 -23.58
CA ILE A 176 16.20 -12.01 -23.01
C ILE A 176 14.72 -11.92 -23.38
N ARG A 177 14.32 -10.98 -24.26
CA ARG A 177 12.90 -10.83 -24.60
C ARG A 177 12.50 -11.87 -25.62
N GLU A 178 11.55 -12.72 -25.24
CA GLU A 178 10.95 -13.73 -26.11
C GLU A 178 9.42 -13.59 -26.07
N GLU A 179 8.76 -13.65 -27.22
CA GLU A 179 7.32 -13.43 -27.33
C GLU A 179 6.52 -14.44 -26.48
N GLY A 180 5.62 -13.94 -25.65
CA GLY A 180 4.77 -14.75 -24.77
C GLY A 180 5.46 -15.21 -23.47
N MET A 181 6.79 -15.10 -23.37
CA MET A 181 7.53 -15.58 -22.21
C MET A 181 7.24 -14.76 -20.95
N LEU A 182 7.12 -15.46 -19.82
CA LEU A 182 6.89 -14.91 -18.50
C LEU A 182 8.17 -14.94 -17.65
N PHE A 183 8.37 -13.86 -16.92
CA PHE A 183 9.49 -13.67 -16.01
C PHE A 183 8.98 -13.22 -14.64
N VAL A 184 9.70 -13.64 -13.60
CA VAL A 184 9.54 -13.14 -12.24
C VAL A 184 10.72 -12.24 -11.95
N VAL A 185 10.44 -10.97 -11.67
CA VAL A 185 11.43 -10.01 -11.21
C VAL A 185 11.24 -9.74 -9.73
N ASP A 186 12.32 -9.42 -9.02
CA ASP A 186 12.20 -9.17 -7.59
C ASP A 186 11.39 -7.90 -7.26
N GLU A 187 11.54 -6.84 -8.05
CA GLU A 187 10.91 -5.56 -7.78
C GLU A 187 10.68 -4.76 -9.07
N VAL A 188 9.59 -4.00 -9.11
CA VAL A 188 9.28 -3.03 -10.17
C VAL A 188 8.92 -1.69 -9.56
N LYS A 189 9.56 -0.62 -10.02
CA LYS A 189 9.24 0.77 -9.65
C LYS A 189 8.76 1.57 -10.84
N GLU A 190 7.79 2.44 -10.63
CA GLU A 190 7.44 3.46 -11.62
C GLU A 190 8.59 4.46 -11.76
N ALA A 191 8.89 4.88 -12.99
CA ALA A 191 9.90 5.89 -13.25
C ALA A 191 9.49 7.22 -12.62
N LYS A 192 10.47 8.03 -12.20
CA LYS A 192 10.20 9.36 -11.58
C LYS A 192 9.35 10.30 -12.45
N GLN A 193 9.40 10.13 -13.77
CA GLN A 193 8.65 10.92 -14.75
C GLN A 193 7.25 10.34 -15.07
N GLY A 194 6.88 9.22 -14.45
CA GLY A 194 5.66 8.46 -14.75
C GLY A 194 5.70 7.73 -16.09
N GLY A 195 4.63 6.98 -16.38
CA GLY A 195 4.37 6.42 -17.72
C GLY A 195 5.24 5.21 -18.12
N SER A 196 6.13 4.75 -17.25
CA SER A 196 6.97 3.57 -17.49
C SER A 196 7.45 2.96 -16.18
N TYR A 197 7.84 1.68 -16.26
CA TYR A 197 8.39 0.93 -15.14
C TYR A 197 9.88 0.64 -15.32
N ILE A 198 10.56 0.33 -14.21
CA ILE A 198 11.94 -0.14 -14.19
C ILE A 198 11.98 -1.42 -13.35
N ALA A 199 12.51 -2.51 -13.92
CA ALA A 199 12.75 -3.75 -13.20
C ALA A 199 14.03 -3.64 -12.36
N TYR A 200 13.99 -4.21 -11.16
CA TYR A 200 15.09 -4.22 -10.20
C TYR A 200 15.33 -5.63 -9.64
N GLY A 201 16.58 -5.91 -9.28
CA GLY A 201 16.98 -7.18 -8.69
C GLY A 201 17.16 -8.31 -9.70
N LYS A 202 16.96 -9.55 -9.25
CA LYS A 202 17.11 -10.76 -10.07
C LYS A 202 15.94 -10.93 -11.03
N ILE A 203 16.22 -11.55 -12.17
CA ILE A 203 15.23 -11.94 -13.19
C ILE A 203 15.27 -13.47 -13.27
N ARG A 204 14.11 -14.10 -13.09
CA ARG A 204 13.93 -15.54 -13.23
C ARG A 204 12.92 -15.82 -14.33
N ARG A 205 13.13 -16.88 -15.10
CA ARG A 205 12.16 -17.36 -16.10
C ARG A 205 11.10 -18.18 -15.38
N LEU A 206 9.83 -17.88 -15.63
CA LEU A 206 8.72 -18.68 -15.09
C LEU A 206 8.45 -19.87 -16.01
N VAL A 207 8.43 -21.08 -15.45
CA VAL A 207 8.20 -22.35 -16.17
C VAL A 207 7.09 -23.19 -15.52
#